data_AF-U2E8I5-F1
#
_entry.id   AF-U2E8I5-F1
#
_cell.length_a   1.000
_cell.length_b   1.000
_cell.length_c   1.000
_cell.angle_alpha   90.00
_cell.angle_beta   90.00
_cell.angle_gamma   90.00
#
_symmetry.space_group_name_H-M   'P 1'
#
loop_
_entity.id
_entity.type
_entity.pdbx_description
1 polymer ?
#
loop_
_entity_poly.entity_id
_entity_poly.type
_entity_poly.pdbx_seq_one_letter_code
_entity_poly.pdbx_strand_id
1 'polypeptide(L)' 'MANIDIERTRIFYGKIDFYSMTGKVMETIYYENREEFYQEIKDSYEIGRPINPTVISKDKCFENDFDEEDEEMEID' A
#
# COMPACT_ATOMS: atom_id res chain seq x y z
N MET A 1 -6.93 9.91 -35.84
CA MET A 1 -6.13 8.93 -35.07
C MET A 1 -5.46 9.68 -33.93
N ALA A 2 -5.86 9.42 -32.68
CA ALA A 2 -5.16 9.97 -31.52
C ALA A 2 -3.96 9.07 -31.22
N ASN A 3 -2.75 9.60 -31.41
CA ASN A 3 -1.53 8.98 -30.89
C ASN A 3 -1.56 9.17 -29.37
N ILE A 4 -2.09 8.16 -28.69
CA ILE A 4 -1.88 8.04 -27.25
C ILE A 4 -0.42 7.62 -27.14
N ASP A 5 0.46 8.58 -26.86
CA ASP A 5 1.80 8.31 -26.39
C ASP A 5 1.65 7.45 -25.14
N ILE A 6 1.81 6.14 -25.31
CA ILE A 6 1.97 5.17 -24.23
C ILE A 6 3.40 5.38 -23.70
N GLU A 7 3.72 6.60 -23.27
CA GLU A 7 4.71 6.76 -22.23
C GLU A 7 4.11 6.01 -21.06
N ARG A 8 4.64 4.81 -20.81
CA ARG A 8 4.39 3.98 -19.64
C ARG A 8 4.51 4.88 -18.41
N THR A 9 3.41 5.51 -18.05
CA THR A 9 3.27 6.34 -16.86
C THR A 9 3.49 5.33 -15.77
N ARG A 10 4.69 5.33 -15.18
CA ARG A 10 5.00 4.49 -14.02
C ARG A 10 4.10 5.02 -12.91
N ILE A 11 2.89 4.46 -12.83
CA ILE A 11 1.93 4.79 -11.79
C ILE A 11 2.62 4.41 -10.49
N PHE A 12 2.99 5.42 -9.73
CA PHE A 12 3.52 5.24 -8.39
C PHE A 12 2.36 4.97 -7.46
N TYR A 13 2.54 4.00 -6.56
CA TYR A 13 1.63 3.78 -5.47
C TYR A 13 2.43 3.37 -4.24
N GLY A 14 2.37 4.16 -3.18
CA GLY A 14 3.01 3.90 -1.91
C GLY A 14 2.00 3.40 -0.88
N LYS A 15 2.43 2.53 0.02
CA LYS A 15 1.68 2.08 1.19
C LYS A 15 2.55 2.29 2.42
N ILE A 16 2.03 2.84 3.49
CA ILE A 16 2.71 2.93 4.79
C ILE A 16 1.82 2.27 5.83
N ASP A 17 2.33 1.23 6.49
CA ASP A 17 1.73 0.68 7.71
C ASP A 17 2.30 1.39 8.93
N PHE A 18 1.43 1.91 9.79
CA PHE A 18 1.78 2.57 11.04
C PHE A 18 1.55 1.61 12.20
N TYR A 19 2.59 1.41 13.00
CA TYR A 19 2.55 0.47 14.11
C TYR A 19 2.32 1.20 15.44
N SER A 20 1.69 0.50 16.36
CA SER A 20 1.73 0.84 17.78
C SER A 20 3.09 0.49 18.38
N MET A 21 3.36 1.00 19.59
CA MET A 21 4.56 0.66 20.35
C MET A 21 4.67 -0.84 20.69
N THR A 22 3.59 -1.60 20.57
CA THR A 22 3.56 -3.05 20.80
C THR A 22 3.73 -3.86 19.50
N GLY A 23 3.96 -3.19 18.37
CA GLY A 23 4.19 -3.83 17.07
C GLY A 23 2.92 -4.26 16.33
N LYS A 24 1.72 -3.85 16.78
CA LYS A 24 0.47 -4.06 16.04
C LYS A 24 0.24 -2.94 15.02
N VAL A 25 -0.17 -3.27 13.80
CA VAL A 25 -0.62 -2.27 12.80
C VAL A 25 -1.87 -1.58 13.33
N MET A 26 -1.83 -0.25 13.38
CA MET A 26 -2.94 0.60 13.81
C MET A 26 -3.65 1.24 12.63
N GLU A 27 -2.88 1.61 11.61
CA GLU A 27 -3.36 2.34 10.44
C GLU A 27 -2.51 1.98 9.23
N THR A 28 -3.14 1.97 8.06
CA THR A 28 -2.46 1.80 6.77
C THR A 28 -2.92 2.93 5.84
N ILE A 29 -1.97 3.69 5.30
CA ILE A 29 -2.26 4.79 4.37
C ILE A 29 -1.63 4.50 3.00
N TYR A 30 -2.38 4.78 1.94
CA TYR A 30 -1.95 4.65 0.56
C TYR A 30 -1.72 6.02 -0.07
N TYR A 31 -0.67 6.14 -0.88
CA TYR A 31 -0.21 7.39 -1.48
C TYR A 31 -0.06 7.25 -3.00
N GLU A 32 -0.77 8.08 -3.75
CA GLU A 32 -0.62 8.20 -5.21
C GLU A 32 0.53 9.17 -5.58
N ASN A 33 0.83 10.12 -4.69
CA ASN A 33 1.90 11.08 -4.87
C ASN A 33 3.20 10.57 -4.21
N ARG A 34 4.28 10.52 -5.01
CA ARG A 34 5.60 10.11 -4.56
C ARG A 34 6.17 11.05 -3.50
N GLU A 35 6.02 12.36 -3.67
CA GLU A 35 6.59 13.36 -2.77
C GLU A 35 5.97 13.26 -1.37
N GLU A 36 4.64 13.18 -1.30
CA GLU A 36 3.92 13.02 -0.03
C GLU A 36 4.29 11.73 0.70
N PHE A 37 4.42 10.62 -0.03
CA PHE A 37 4.87 9.35 0.52
C PHE A 37 6.25 9.45 1.19
N TYR A 38 7.23 10.03 0.51
CA TYR A 38 8.58 10.16 1.08
C TYR A 38 8.65 11.21 2.19
N GLN A 39 7.82 12.24 2.13
CA GLN A 39 7.73 13.24 3.18
C GLN A 39 7.18 12.62 4.48
N GLU A 40 6.11 11.83 4.41
CA GLU A 40 5.57 11.12 5.58
C GLU A 40 6.60 10.14 6.19
N ILE A 41 7.36 9.43 5.36
CA ILE A 41 8.42 8.53 5.83
C ILE A 41 9.46 9.31 6.64
N LYS A 42 9.90 10.45 6.10
CA LYS A 42 10.89 11.30 6.77
C LYS A 42 10.35 11.83 8.09
N ASP A 43 9.15 12.37 8.09
CA ASP A 43 8.52 12.96 9.28
C ASP A 43 8.29 11.90 10.36
N SER A 44 7.85 10.70 9.97
CA SER A 44 7.68 9.56 10.86
C SER A 44 9.01 9.12 11.50
N TYR A 45 10.11 9.06 10.73
CA TYR A 45 11.42 8.74 11.30
C TYR A 45 11.97 9.84 12.21
N GLU A 46 11.70 11.11 11.90
CA GLU A 46 12.13 12.24 12.73
C GLU A 46 11.51 12.19 14.13
N ILE A 47 10.24 11.80 14.22
CA ILE A 47 9.53 11.66 15.52
C ILE A 47 9.66 10.26 16.14
N GLY A 48 10.36 9.33 15.48
CA GLY A 48 10.53 7.94 15.95
C GLY A 48 9.25 7.09 15.90
N ARG A 49 8.31 7.43 15.01
CA ARG A 49 7.08 6.65 14.81
C ARG A 49 7.42 5.35 14.06
N PRO A 50 7.04 4.17 14.58
CA PRO A 50 7.33 2.92 13.91
C PRO A 50 6.41 2.75 12.69
N ILE A 51 7.04 2.66 11.51
CA ILE A 51 6.36 2.54 10.22
C ILE A 51 7.00 1.47 9.33
N ASN A 52 6.23 0.94 8.37
CA ASN A 52 6.73 0.07 7.30
C ASN A 52 6.28 0.58 5.93
N PRO A 53 7.11 1.37 5.23
CA PRO A 53 6.79 1.87 3.89
C PRO A 53 7.08 0.83 2.81
N THR A 54 6.14 0.66 1.89
CA THR A 54 6.22 -0.25 0.74
C THR A 54 5.82 0.50 -0.53
N VAL A 55 6.64 0.38 -1.58
CA VAL A 55 6.26 0.87 -2.92
C VAL A 55 5.64 -0.28 -3.70
N ILE A 56 4.39 -0.10 -4.11
CA ILE A 56 3.63 -1.06 -4.88
C ILE A 56 3.91 -0.79 -6.36
N SER A 57 4.81 -1.58 -6.95
CA SER A 57 4.94 -1.67 -8.41
C SER A 57 3.79 -2.51 -8.97
N LYS A 58 3.11 -2.04 -10.03
CA LYS A 58 2.02 -2.77 -10.71
C LYS A 58 2.38 -4.23 -11.07
N ASP A 59 3.66 -4.56 -11.20
CA ASP A 59 4.13 -5.91 -11.51
C ASP A 59 3.91 -6.93 -10.37
N LYS A 60 3.50 -6.50 -9.17
CA LYS A 60 3.28 -7.38 -7.99
C LYS A 60 1.85 -7.36 -7.43
N CYS A 61 0.91 -6.69 -8.08
CA CYS A 61 -0.37 -6.33 -7.44
C CYS A 61 -1.48 -7.41 -7.52
N PHE A 62 -1.20 -8.62 -8.00
CA PHE A 62 -2.22 -9.70 -8.10
C PHE A 62 -1.65 -11.11 -7.87
N GLU A 63 -0.79 -11.30 -6.87
CA GLU A 63 -0.58 -12.64 -6.33
C GLU A 63 -1.07 -12.65 -4.89
N ASN A 64 -2.30 -13.17 -4.75
CA ASN A 64 -2.90 -13.83 -3.59
C ASN A 64 -2.95 -13.04 -2.28
N ASP A 65 -4.18 -12.66 -1.90
CA ASP A 65 -4.78 -12.92 -0.59
C ASP A 65 -6.17 -12.23 -0.59
N PHE A 66 -7.03 -12.62 -1.53
CA PHE A 66 -8.46 -12.66 -1.23
C PHE A 66 -8.63 -13.98 -0.49
N ASP A 67 -8.48 -13.95 0.84
CA ASP A 67 -9.13 -14.95 1.69
C ASP A 67 -10.64 -14.73 1.50
N GLU A 68 -11.20 -15.34 0.46
CA GLU A 68 -12.60 -15.73 0.45
C GLU A 68 -12.77 -16.66 1.65
N GLU A 69 -13.19 -16.11 2.79
CA GLU A 69 -13.91 -16.88 3.80
C GLU A 69 -15.17 -17.42 3.11
N ASP A 70 -15.04 -18.58 2.44
CA ASP A 70 -16.15 -19.39 1.97
C ASP A 70 -16.99 -19.75 3.21
N GLU A 71 -18.11 -19.06 3.39
CA GLU A 71 -19.18 -19.42 4.33
C GLU A 71 -19.65 -20.86 3.98
N GLU A 72 -19.22 -21.85 4.75
CA GLU A 72 -19.83 -23.19 4.71
C GLU A 72 -21.30 -23.08 5.19
N MET A 73 -22.24 -23.02 4.25
CA MET A 73 -23.65 -23.28 4.54
C MET A 73 -23.85 -24.79 4.78
N GLU A 74 -24.05 -25.19 6.03
CA GLU A 74 -24.64 -26.49 6.39
C GLU A 74 -26.04 -26.59 5.76
N ILE A 75 -26.27 -27.64 4.98
CA ILE A 75 -27.59 -28.03 4.49
C ILE A 75 -27.99 -29.26 5.31
N ASP A 76 -29.00 -29.12 6.16
CA ASP A 76 -29.73 -30.24 6.80
C ASP A 76 -30.86 -30.77 5.88
#